data_AF-A0A6I2VKS4-F1
#
_entry.id   AF-A0A6I2VKS4-F1
#
_cell.length_a   1.000
_cell.length_b   1.000
_cell.length_c   1.000
_cell.angle_alpha   90.00
_cell.angle_beta   90.00
_cell.angle_gamma   90.00
#
_symmetry.space_group_name_H-M   'P 1'
#
loop_
_entity.id
_entity.type
_entity.pdbx_description
1 polymer ?
#
loop_
_entity_poly.entity_id
_entity_poly.type
_entity_poly.pdbx_seq_one_letter_code
_entity_poly.pdbx_strand_id
1 'polypeptide(L)' 'MTSDPHVLAMVLAGGEGKRLMPLTADRAKPAVPFGGSYRLIDFVLSNLINAGLRRVCVLTQYKSHSLDRHVTQTWRMP' A
#
# COMPACT_ATOMS: atom_id res chain seq x y z
N MET A 1 -12.99 -12.47 -23.72
CA MET A 1 -12.29 -12.62 -22.42
C MET A 1 -10.86 -12.14 -22.62
N THR A 2 -10.53 -10.95 -22.14
CA THR A 2 -9.13 -10.51 -22.06
C THR A 2 -8.43 -11.36 -21.01
N SER A 3 -7.38 -12.08 -21.40
CA SER A 3 -6.52 -12.83 -20.49
C SER A 3 -6.01 -11.92 -19.38
N ASP A 4 -6.11 -12.34 -18.12
CA ASP A 4 -5.51 -11.60 -17.00
C ASP A 4 -4.00 -11.41 -17.29
N PRO A 5 -3.47 -10.17 -17.19
CA PRO A 5 -2.07 -9.92 -17.46
C PRO A 5 -1.18 -10.73 -16.53
N HIS A 6 -0.23 -11.49 -17.09
CA HIS A 6 0.72 -12.29 -16.33
C HIS A 6 1.87 -11.42 -15.78
N VAL A 7 1.52 -10.50 -14.88
CA VAL A 7 2.43 -9.50 -14.31
C VAL A 7 2.36 -9.55 -12.78
N LEU A 8 3.53 -9.53 -12.13
CA LEU A 8 3.64 -9.31 -10.69
C LEU A 8 3.93 -7.83 -10.44
N ALA A 9 3.01 -7.14 -9.78
CA ALA A 9 3.23 -5.76 -9.34
C ALA A 9 3.93 -5.75 -7.98
N MET A 10 4.98 -4.95 -7.82
CA MET A 10 5.69 -4.78 -6.57
C MET A 10 5.56 -3.33 -6.07
N VAL A 11 5.04 -3.16 -4.85
CA VAL A 11 4.90 -1.84 -4.21
C VAL A 11 5.96 -1.69 -3.13
N LEU A 12 6.89 -0.76 -3.35
CA LEU A 12 7.97 -0.44 -2.40
C LEU A 12 7.46 0.52 -1.32
N ALA A 13 7.05 -0.03 -0.18
CA ALA A 13 6.41 0.70 0.92
C ALA A 13 7.33 0.94 2.13
N GLY A 14 8.65 0.95 1.94
CA GLY A 14 9.66 1.13 2.99
C GLY A 14 10.04 2.57 3.36
N GLY A 15 9.43 3.57 2.74
CA GLY A 15 9.83 4.98 2.94
C GLY A 15 9.56 5.50 4.35
N GLU A 16 10.64 5.88 5.06
CA GLU A 16 10.57 6.48 6.40
C GLU A 16 9.81 7.82 6.41
N GLY A 17 9.89 8.59 5.32
CA GLY A 17 9.11 9.82 5.16
C GLY A 17 9.49 10.92 6.14
N LYS A 18 10.79 11.13 6.41
CA LYS A 18 11.32 12.15 7.34
C LYS A 18 10.78 13.57 7.10
N ARG A 19 10.47 13.91 5.85
CA ARG A 19 9.91 15.23 5.45
C ARG A 19 8.46 15.46 5.90
N LEU A 20 7.75 14.41 6.30
CA LEU A 20 6.36 14.47 6.77
C LEU A 20 6.27 14.39 8.29
N MET A 21 7.39 14.50 9.01
CA MET A 21 7.35 14.61 10.46
C MET A 21 6.46 15.80 10.88
N PRO A 22 5.63 15.64 11.94
CA PRO A 22 5.57 14.51 12.87
C PRO A 22 4.64 13.35 12.43
N LEU A 23 3.97 13.41 11.28
CA LEU A 23 2.97 12.41 10.86
C LEU A 23 3.54 11.00 10.64
N THR A 24 4.85 10.90 10.40
CA THR A 24 5.59 9.65 10.22
C THR A 24 6.37 9.22 11.47
N ALA A 25 6.12 9.85 12.62
CA ALA A 25 6.80 9.53 13.87
C ALA A 25 6.61 8.07 14.29
N ASP A 26 5.40 7.51 14.16
CA ASP A 26 5.09 6.13 14.63
C ASP A 26 4.67 5.18 13.50
N ARG A 27 4.74 5.63 12.24
CA ARG A 27 4.26 4.87 11.08
C ARG A 27 5.06 5.20 9.83
N ALA A 28 5.20 4.22 8.94
CA ALA A 28 5.79 4.47 7.63
C ALA A 28 4.97 5.48 6.82
N LYS A 29 5.61 6.23 5.91
CA LYS A 29 4.92 7.18 5.02
C LYS A 29 3.68 6.58 4.32
N PRO A 30 3.71 5.34 3.79
CA PRO A 30 2.54 4.78 3.12
C PRO A 30 1.34 4.51 4.04
N ALA A 31 1.57 4.42 5.35
CA ALA A 31 0.53 4.21 6.36
C ALA A 31 -0.09 5.52 6.88
N VAL A 32 0.34 6.68 6.37
CA VAL A 32 -0.24 7.98 6.73
C VAL A 32 -1.69 8.05 6.23
N PRO A 33 -2.67 8.39 7.09
CA PRO A 33 -4.06 8.58 6.68
C PRO A 33 -4.22 9.73 5.70
N PHE A 34 -5.16 9.60 4.77
CA PHE A 34 -5.47 10.61 3.77
C PHE A 34 -6.96 10.58 3.44
N GLY A 35 -7.61 11.75 3.38
CA GLY A 35 -9.02 11.83 2.93
C GLY A 35 -10.01 11.04 3.79
N GLY A 36 -9.80 10.98 5.12
CA GLY A 36 -10.65 10.23 6.04
C GLY A 36 -10.15 8.82 6.28
N SER A 37 -10.79 7.83 5.67
CA SER A 37 -10.54 6.40 5.96
C SER A 37 -9.39 5.78 5.17
N TYR A 38 -8.89 6.46 4.13
CA TYR A 38 -7.82 5.93 3.29
C TYR A 38 -6.44 6.18 3.87
N ARG A 39 -5.47 5.45 3.34
CA ARG A 39 -4.03 5.68 3.53
C ARG A 39 -3.36 5.89 2.19
N LEU A 40 -2.20 6.52 2.19
CA LEU A 40 -1.46 6.81 0.95
C LEU A 40 -1.22 5.55 0.08
N ILE A 41 -1.01 4.38 0.69
CA ILE A 41 -0.85 3.13 -0.06
C ILE A 41 -2.10 2.72 -0.86
N ASP A 42 -3.29 3.12 -0.43
CA ASP A 42 -4.56 2.70 -1.05
C ASP A 42 -4.70 3.23 -2.48
N PHE A 43 -4.11 4.40 -2.77
CA PHE A 43 -4.11 4.97 -4.12
C PHE A 43 -3.30 4.11 -5.08
N VAL A 44 -2.13 3.64 -4.65
CA VAL A 44 -1.27 2.77 -5.47
C VAL A 44 -1.94 1.43 -5.70
N LEU A 45 -2.49 0.82 -4.64
CA LEU A 45 -3.20 -0.46 -4.75
C LEU A 45 -4.45 -0.35 -5.63
N SER A 46 -5.26 0.71 -5.46
CA SER A 46 -6.43 0.97 -6.31
C SER A 46 -6.04 1.10 -7.78
N ASN A 47 -4.96 1.82 -8.09
CA ASN A 47 -4.48 1.95 -9.46
C ASN A 47 -4.10 0.60 -10.08
N LEU A 48 -3.40 -0.26 -9.33
CA LEU A 48 -3.03 -1.60 -9.81
C LEU A 48 -4.27 -2.45 -10.08
N ILE A 49 -5.24 -2.47 -9.17
CA ILE A 49 -6.47 -3.25 -9.34
C ILE A 49 -7.33 -2.72 -10.49
N ASN A 50 -7.48 -1.40 -10.61
CA ASN A 50 -8.21 -0.77 -11.71
C ASN A 50 -7.54 -1.04 -13.07
N ALA A 51 -6.22 -1.27 -13.10
CA ALA A 51 -5.48 -1.68 -14.29
C ALA A 51 -5.52 -3.20 -14.56
N GLY A 52 -6.25 -3.99 -13.75
CA GLY A 52 -6.32 -5.45 -13.88
C GLY A 52 -5.11 -6.20 -13.30
N LEU A 53 -4.21 -5.52 -12.58
CA LEU A 53 -3.01 -6.12 -11.99
C LEU A 53 -3.33 -6.68 -10.59
N ARG A 54 -3.75 -7.94 -10.53
CA ARG A 54 -4.23 -8.57 -9.28
C ARG A 54 -3.15 -9.30 -8.48
N ARG A 55 -2.00 -9.62 -9.11
CA ARG A 55 -0.85 -10.21 -8.42
C ARG A 55 0.03 -9.08 -7.89
N VAL A 56 -0.15 -8.73 -6.61
CA VAL A 56 0.55 -7.60 -5.97
C VAL A 56 1.35 -8.08 -4.77
N CYS A 57 2.61 -7.66 -4.67
CA CYS A 57 3.47 -7.84 -3.52
C CYS A 57 3.84 -6.48 -2.92
N VAL A 58 3.58 -6.29 -1.63
CA VAL A 58 3.95 -5.06 -0.91
C VAL A 58 5.21 -5.33 -0.10
N LEU A 59 6.30 -4.66 -0.46
CA LEU A 59 7.59 -4.77 0.22
C LEU A 59 7.67 -3.68 1.30
N THR A 60 7.65 -4.09 2.58
CA THR A 60 7.72 -3.18 3.73
C THR A 60 9.08 -3.31 4.42
N GLN A 61 9.49 -2.28 5.19
CA GLN A 61 10.78 -2.28 5.89
C GLN A 61 10.64 -1.67 7.29
N TYR A 62 10.59 -0.34 7.38
CA TYR A 62 10.56 0.39 8.66
C TYR A 62 9.12 0.58 9.16
N LYS A 63 8.89 0.42 10.48
CA LYS A 63 7.59 0.65 11.16
C LYS A 63 6.38 0.11 10.38
N SER A 64 6.50 -1.12 9.90
CA SER A 64 5.55 -1.76 8.97
C SER A 64 4.28 -2.28 9.63
N HIS A 65 4.26 -2.50 10.95
CA HIS A 65 3.15 -3.19 11.62
C HIS A 65 1.77 -2.56 11.35
N SER A 66 1.67 -1.23 11.38
CA SER A 66 0.41 -0.53 11.07
C SER A 66 0.01 -0.69 9.60
N LEU A 67 0.99 -0.71 8.69
CA LEU A 67 0.76 -0.86 7.25
C LEU A 67 0.32 -2.29 6.91
N ASP A 68 1.01 -3.29 7.46
CA ASP A 68 0.73 -4.71 7.24
C ASP A 68 -0.68 -5.08 7.72
N ARG A 69 -1.07 -4.60 8.90
CA ARG A 69 -2.44 -4.76 9.40
C ARG A 69 -3.47 -4.16 8.45
N HIS A 70 -3.24 -2.95 7.95
CA HIS A 70 -4.15 -2.27 7.02
C HIS A 70 -4.29 -3.01 5.70
N VAL A 71 -3.18 -3.46 5.10
CA VAL A 71 -3.21 -4.25 3.86
C VAL A 71 -3.95 -5.57 4.09
N THR A 72 -3.69 -6.26 5.20
CA THR A 72 -4.33 -7.55 5.52
C THR A 72 -5.83 -7.43 5.80
N GLN A 73 -6.28 -6.33 6.40
CA GLN A 73 -7.70 -6.13 6.73
C GLN A 73 -8.50 -5.57 5.55
N THR A 74 -7.93 -4.63 4.81
CA THR A 74 -8.64 -3.85 3.78
C THR A 74 -8.48 -4.43 2.38
N TRP A 75 -7.34 -5.05 2.08
CA TRP A 75 -6.98 -5.53 0.74
C TRP A 75 -6.92 -7.06 0.65
N ARG A 76 -7.71 -7.75 1.47
CA ARG A 76 -7.91 -9.20 1.35
C ARG A 76 -8.68 -9.49 0.07
N MET A 77 -7.96 -9.95 -0.95
CA MET A 77 -8.57 -10.44 -2.18
C MET A 77 -9.02 -11.89 -1.99
N PRO A 78 -10.27 -12.24 -2.37
CA PRO A 78 -10.75 -13.62 -2.39
C PRO A 78 -10.08 -14.48 -3.47
#